data_AF-A0AAU7JN43-F1
#
_entry.id   AF-A0AAU7JN43-F1
#
_cell.length_a   1.000
_cell.length_b   1.000
_cell.length_c   1.000
_cell.angle_alpha   90.00
_cell.angle_beta   90.00
_cell.angle_gamma   90.00
#
_symmetry.space_group_name_H-M   'P 1'
#
loop_
_entity.id
_entity.type
_entity.pdbx_description
1 polymer ?
#
loop_
_entity_poly.entity_id
_entity_poly.type
_entity_poly.pdbx_seq_one_letter_code
_entity_poly.pdbx_strand_id
1 'polypeptide(L)'
;MAGSVNKVILVGNLGRDPEVRRLNNGEPVVNFSVATSETWRDKASGERKERTEWHNVVIFNENLAKIAEQYLKKGSKVYLEGQLQNRKYTDKTGAERTASEVVLQRFRGELTLLDGRGQGGGMSDDEGGSSGGYGGGSRGGDFGRSSPMERRPAPAGGGGRSNDLDDDIPF
;
A
#
# COMPACT_ATOMS: atom_id res chain seq x y z
N MET A 1 -24.63 22.84 -18.19
CA MET A 1 -24.46 21.38 -17.98
C MET A 1 -22.98 21.07 -17.98
N ALA A 2 -22.37 20.82 -16.81
CA ALA A 2 -21.04 20.22 -16.75
C ALA A 2 -21.25 18.70 -16.76
N GLY A 3 -21.18 18.07 -17.93
CA GLY A 3 -21.51 16.66 -18.17
C GLY A 3 -20.28 15.76 -18.28
N SER A 4 -19.17 16.11 -17.64
CA SER A 4 -17.94 15.31 -17.69
C SER A 4 -17.40 15.02 -16.29
N VAL A 5 -16.74 13.87 -16.15
CA VAL A 5 -16.07 13.44 -14.93
C VAL A 5 -14.60 13.24 -15.25
N ASN A 6 -13.74 13.87 -14.48
CA ASN A 6 -12.31 13.62 -14.47
C ASN A 6 -11.93 13.24 -13.04
N LYS A 7 -11.73 11.95 -12.80
CA LYS A 7 -11.36 11.38 -11.52
C LYS A 7 -10.29 10.31 -11.75
N VAL A 8 -9.22 10.39 -10.98
CA VAL A 8 -8.15 9.39 -10.94
C VAL A 8 -8.09 8.85 -9.52
N ILE A 9 -8.13 7.53 -9.38
CA ILE A 9 -7.96 6.83 -8.11
C ILE A 9 -6.70 5.98 -8.22
N LEU A 10 -5.79 6.12 -7.25
CA LEU A 10 -4.57 5.32 -7.18
C LEU A 10 -4.41 4.72 -5.78
N VAL A 11 -3.97 3.47 -5.76
CA VAL A 11 -3.41 2.85 -4.57
C VAL A 11 -2.03 2.32 -4.93
N GLY A 12 -1.00 2.84 -4.27
CA GLY A 12 0.37 2.51 -4.62
C GLY A 12 1.36 2.97 -3.58
N ASN A 13 2.64 2.85 -3.91
CA ASN A 13 3.74 3.18 -3.02
C ASN A 13 4.57 4.34 -3.59
N LEU A 14 5.03 5.24 -2.71
CA LEU A 14 5.91 6.34 -3.11
C LEU A 14 7.26 5.81 -3.61
N GLY A 15 7.73 6.26 -4.77
CA GLY A 15 9.05 5.89 -5.30
C GLY A 15 10.22 6.61 -4.65
N ARG A 16 9.94 7.80 -4.12
CA ARG A 16 10.91 8.72 -3.50
C ARG A 16 10.20 9.55 -2.44
N ASP A 17 10.99 10.20 -1.58
CA ASP A 17 10.45 11.13 -0.60
C ASP A 17 9.70 12.28 -1.28
N PRO A 18 8.63 12.80 -0.65
CA PRO A 18 7.87 13.92 -1.20
C PRO A 18 8.72 15.18 -1.27
N GLU A 19 8.71 15.84 -2.43
CA GLU A 19 9.38 17.12 -2.64
C GLU A 19 8.39 18.26 -2.34
N VAL A 20 8.68 19.03 -1.29
CA VAL A 20 7.85 20.16 -0.85
C VAL A 20 8.44 21.46 -1.39
N ARG A 21 7.60 22.27 -2.04
CA ARG A 21 7.93 23.63 -2.47
C ARG A 21 6.92 24.61 -1.90
N ARG A 22 7.36 25.79 -1.49
CA ARG A 22 6.47 26.88 -1.05
C ARG A 22 6.30 27.86 -2.21
N LEU A 23 5.05 28.20 -2.53
CA LEU A 23 4.74 29.23 -3.50
C LEU A 23 5.00 30.63 -2.89
N ASN A 24 5.00 31.67 -3.72
CA ASN A 24 5.25 33.06 -3.28
C ASN A 24 4.25 33.56 -2.21
N ASN A 25 3.07 32.96 -2.14
CA ASN A 25 2.04 33.22 -1.13
C ASN A 25 2.20 32.38 0.15
N GLY A 26 3.26 31.57 0.27
CA GLY A 26 3.53 30.70 1.41
C GLY A 26 2.84 29.33 1.39
N GLU A 27 1.94 29.08 0.44
CA GLU A 27 1.22 27.81 0.35
C GLU A 27 2.18 26.66 -0.04
N PRO A 28 2.11 25.49 0.65
CA PRO A 28 2.87 24.31 0.25
C PRO A 28 2.28 23.67 -1.00
N VAL A 29 3.17 23.27 -1.90
CA VAL A 29 2.89 22.38 -3.02
C VAL A 29 3.79 21.17 -2.87
N VAL A 30 3.19 19.99 -2.80
CA VAL A 30 3.92 18.73 -2.64
C VAL A 30 3.87 17.95 -3.95
N ASN A 31 5.02 17.42 -4.36
CA ASN A 31 5.13 16.57 -5.54
C ASN A 31 5.84 15.26 -5.21
N PHE A 32 5.35 14.15 -5.75
CA PHE A 32 5.95 12.83 -5.59
C PHE A 32 5.52 11.88 -6.71
N SER A 33 6.16 10.71 -6.78
CA SER A 33 5.79 9.65 -7.72
C SER A 33 5.20 8.46 -6.99
N VAL A 34 4.15 7.87 -7.56
CA VAL A 34 3.50 6.65 -7.06
C VAL A 34 3.65 5.52 -8.07
N ALA A 35 4.17 4.39 -7.61
CA ALA A 35 4.24 3.15 -8.37
C ALA A 35 2.96 2.33 -8.18
N THR A 36 2.42 1.82 -9.29
CA THR A 36 1.40 0.75 -9.29
C THR A 36 1.87 -0.38 -10.19
N SER A 37 1.76 -1.62 -9.74
CA SER A 37 2.27 -2.78 -10.48
C SER A 37 1.16 -3.76 -10.82
N GLU A 38 1.16 -4.25 -12.05
CA GLU A 38 0.30 -5.33 -12.52
C GLU A 38 1.16 -6.56 -12.84
N THR A 39 0.70 -7.74 -12.42
CA THR A 39 1.34 -9.02 -12.71
C THR A 39 0.39 -9.89 -13.52
N TRP A 40 0.85 -10.44 -14.62
CA TRP A 40 0.09 -11.39 -15.43
C TRP A 40 0.96 -12.53 -15.95
N ARG A 41 0.33 -13.60 -16.44
CA ARG A 41 1.01 -14.71 -17.11
C ARG A 41 0.95 -14.49 -18.62
N ASP A 42 2.10 -14.50 -19.28
CA ASP A 42 2.19 -14.39 -20.73
C ASP A 42 1.58 -15.64 -21.39
N LYS A 43 0.68 -15.45 -22.36
CA LYS A 43 -0.03 -16.56 -23.01
C LYS A 43 0.85 -17.37 -23.97
N ALA A 44 1.91 -16.78 -24.51
CA ALA A 44 2.79 -17.45 -25.47
C ALA A 44 3.93 -18.19 -24.78
N SER A 45 4.61 -17.55 -23.81
CA SER A 45 5.73 -18.18 -23.08
C SER A 45 5.31 -18.91 -21.81
N GLY A 46 4.13 -18.59 -21.25
CA GLY A 46 3.69 -19.14 -19.96
C GLY A 46 4.42 -18.52 -18.75
N GLU A 47 5.30 -17.54 -18.96
CA GLU A 47 6.07 -16.88 -17.90
C GLU A 47 5.25 -15.82 -17.17
N ARG A 48 5.60 -15.57 -15.90
CA ARG A 48 5.03 -14.47 -15.12
C ARG A 48 5.73 -13.17 -15.48
N LYS A 49 4.98 -12.18 -15.95
CA LYS A 49 5.44 -10.82 -16.27
C LYS A 49 4.89 -9.83 -15.25
N GLU A 50 5.64 -8.75 -15.04
CA GLU A 50 5.27 -7.64 -14.17
C GLU A 50 5.48 -6.32 -14.94
N ARG A 51 4.55 -5.38 -14.78
CA ARG A 51 4.65 -4.02 -15.32
C ARG A 51 4.32 -3.04 -14.23
N THR A 52 5.23 -2.10 -14.02
CA THR A 52 5.08 -1.02 -13.05
C THR A 52 4.88 0.29 -13.79
N GLU A 53 3.78 0.97 -13.46
CA GLU A 53 3.46 2.30 -13.94
C GLU A 53 3.78 3.36 -12.88
N TRP A 54 4.33 4.48 -13.33
CA TRP A 54 4.76 5.59 -12.48
C TRP A 54 3.87 6.81 -12.70
N HIS A 55 3.22 7.26 -11.62
CA HIS A 55 2.28 8.35 -11.64
C HIS A 55 2.89 9.57 -10.95
N ASN A 56 2.97 10.69 -11.65
CA ASN A 56 3.36 11.96 -11.03
C ASN A 56 2.15 12.57 -10.33
N VAL A 57 2.27 12.84 -9.03
CA VAL A 57 1.22 13.40 -8.19
C VAL A 57 1.61 14.78 -7.72
N VAL A 58 0.70 15.74 -7.83
CA VAL A 58 0.88 17.13 -7.37
C VAL A 58 -0.27 17.52 -6.48
N ILE A 59 0.04 17.94 -5.25
CA ILE A 59 -0.94 18.36 -4.26
C ILE A 59 -0.86 19.88 -4.08
N PHE A 60 -1.92 20.58 -4.47
CA PHE A 60 -2.16 22.00 -4.17
C PHE A 60 -3.11 22.20 -2.99
N ASN A 61 -3.83 21.15 -2.57
CA ASN A 61 -4.66 21.21 -1.38
C ASN A 61 -3.79 21.33 -0.13
N GLU A 62 -3.86 22.48 0.56
CA GLU A 62 -3.00 22.81 1.69
C GLU A 62 -3.07 21.76 2.82
N ASN A 63 -4.26 21.26 3.14
CA ASN A 63 -4.44 20.29 4.22
C ASN A 63 -3.77 18.95 3.88
N LEU A 64 -3.95 18.49 2.65
CA LEU A 64 -3.34 17.25 2.16
C LEU A 64 -1.82 17.43 1.98
N ALA A 65 -1.38 18.61 1.58
CA ALA A 65 0.03 18.95 1.46
C ALA A 65 0.76 18.89 2.81
N LYS A 66 0.15 19.43 3.89
CA LYS A 66 0.70 19.31 5.26
C LYS A 66 0.78 17.85 5.72
N ILE A 67 -0.25 17.05 5.44
CA ILE A 67 -0.25 15.60 5.75
C ILE A 67 0.88 14.89 4.97
N ALA A 68 1.00 15.19 3.67
CA ALA A 68 2.03 14.62 2.82
C ALA A 68 3.44 14.98 3.31
N GLU A 69 3.68 16.25 3.62
CA GLU A 69 4.96 16.74 4.16
C GLU A 69 5.33 16.10 5.50
N GLN A 70 4.35 15.88 6.39
CA GLN A 70 4.61 15.37 7.73
C GLN A 70 4.79 13.85 7.80
N TYR A 71 4.04 13.10 6.98
CA TYR A 71 3.89 11.66 7.17
C TYR A 71 4.39 10.80 6.00
N LEU A 72 4.46 11.35 4.79
CA LEU A 72 4.89 10.57 3.64
C LEU A 72 6.42 10.53 3.53
N LYS A 73 6.91 9.33 3.20
CA LYS A 73 8.30 9.06 2.86
C LYS A 73 8.36 8.05 1.72
N LYS A 74 9.53 7.85 1.15
CA LYS A 74 9.78 6.79 0.18
C LYS A 74 9.23 5.46 0.71
N GLY A 75 8.49 4.77 -0.13
CA GLY A 75 7.88 3.48 0.19
C GLY A 75 6.52 3.58 0.87
N SER A 76 6.07 4.76 1.34
CA SER A 76 4.76 4.89 1.95
C SER A 76 3.64 4.45 1.02
N LYS A 77 2.71 3.64 1.54
CA LYS A 77 1.52 3.19 0.82
C LYS A 77 0.40 4.20 1.01
N VAL A 78 -0.20 4.62 -0.11
CA VAL A 78 -1.23 5.67 -0.12
C VAL A 78 -2.41 5.29 -0.99
N TYR A 79 -3.60 5.73 -0.58
CA TYR A 79 -4.74 5.93 -1.46
C TYR A 79 -4.79 7.41 -1.86
N LEU A 80 -5.06 7.67 -3.14
CA LEU A 80 -5.17 9.01 -3.69
C LEU A 80 -6.40 9.11 -4.58
N GLU A 81 -7.14 10.20 -4.42
CA GLU A 81 -8.14 10.65 -5.39
C GLU A 81 -7.77 12.04 -5.90
N GLY A 82 -7.70 12.19 -7.23
CA GLY A 82 -7.42 13.47 -7.87
C GLY A 82 -8.06 13.55 -9.26
N GLN A 83 -7.51 14.42 -10.09
CA GLN A 83 -7.91 14.56 -11.49
C GLN A 83 -6.68 14.59 -12.39
N LEU A 84 -6.82 14.09 -13.61
CA LEU A 84 -5.74 14.13 -14.59
C LEU A 84 -5.59 15.54 -15.16
N GLN A 85 -4.37 16.07 -15.20
CA GLN A 85 -4.05 17.31 -15.89
C GLN A 85 -2.83 17.12 -16.78
N ASN A 86 -2.91 17.67 -17.99
CA ASN A 86 -1.81 17.70 -18.93
C ASN A 86 -1.19 19.10 -18.92
N ARG A 87 0.11 19.19 -18.62
CA ARG A 87 0.85 20.45 -18.76
C ARG A 87 1.88 20.36 -19.87
N LYS A 88 1.99 21.43 -20.64
CA LYS A 88 3.03 21.59 -21.64
C LYS A 88 4.28 22.18 -20.98
N TYR A 89 5.44 21.67 -21.34
CA TYR A 89 6.72 22.23 -20.93
C TYR A 89 7.74 22.07 -22.06
N THR A 90 8.68 23.01 -22.14
CA THR A 90 9.79 22.93 -23.09
C THR A 90 10.92 22.14 -22.44
N ASP A 91 11.39 21.10 -23.11
CA ASP A 91 12.55 20.34 -22.64
C ASP A 91 13.87 21.09 -22.94
N LYS A 92 14.99 20.54 -22.45
CA LYS A 92 16.32 21.15 -22.62
C LYS A 92 16.76 21.27 -24.09
N THR A 93 16.11 20.56 -24.99
CA THR A 93 16.40 20.58 -26.44
C THR A 93 15.56 21.60 -27.19
N GLY A 94 14.65 22.31 -26.50
CA GLY A 94 13.73 23.28 -27.09
C GLY A 94 12.43 22.65 -27.62
N ALA A 95 12.23 21.34 -27.47
CA ALA A 95 11.02 20.69 -27.94
C ALA A 95 9.87 20.83 -26.93
N GLU A 96 8.65 21.07 -27.43
CA GLU A 96 7.44 21.08 -26.61
C GLU A 96 7.06 19.64 -26.22
N ARG A 97 6.93 19.38 -24.92
CA ARG A 97 6.52 18.10 -24.35
C ARG A 97 5.27 18.28 -23.50
N THR A 98 4.49 17.22 -23.39
CA THR A 98 3.31 17.17 -22.51
C THR A 98 3.58 16.17 -21.39
N ALA A 99 3.39 16.59 -20.14
CA ALA A 99 3.39 15.71 -18.97
C ALA A 99 1.96 15.57 -18.45
N SER A 100 1.55 14.32 -18.21
CA SER A 100 0.32 14.00 -17.49
C SER A 100 0.60 13.89 -16.00
N GLU A 101 -0.18 14.58 -15.18
CA GLU A 101 -0.05 14.62 -13.72
C GLU A 101 -1.41 14.35 -13.07
N VAL A 102 -1.39 13.67 -11.93
CA VAL A 102 -2.56 13.51 -11.06
C VAL A 102 -2.55 14.65 -10.07
N VAL A 103 -3.52 15.54 -10.18
CA VAL A 103 -3.54 16.80 -9.43
C VAL A 103 -4.64 16.81 -8.40
N LEU A 104 -4.27 17.05 -7.16
CA LEU A 104 -5.19 17.31 -6.05
C LEU A 104 -5.28 18.83 -5.89
N GLN A 105 -6.26 19.43 -6.56
CA GLN A 105 -6.51 20.87 -6.56
C GLN A 105 -6.90 21.41 -5.18
N ARG A 106 -6.84 22.74 -5.02
CA ARG A 106 -7.32 23.41 -3.81
C ARG A 106 -8.76 22.97 -3.48
N PHE A 107 -8.99 22.66 -2.20
CA PHE A 107 -10.28 22.19 -1.68
C PHE A 107 -10.84 20.90 -2.32
N ARG A 108 -10.02 20.14 -3.07
CA ARG A 108 -10.40 18.89 -3.74
C ARG A 108 -9.37 17.79 -3.50
N GLY A 109 -9.75 16.57 -3.87
CA GLY A 109 -8.94 15.36 -3.78
C GLY A 109 -8.96 14.72 -2.39
N GLU A 110 -8.40 13.53 -2.33
CA GLU A 110 -8.30 12.71 -1.12
C GLU A 110 -6.90 12.09 -1.04
N LEU A 111 -6.35 12.02 0.17
CA LEU A 111 -5.13 11.30 0.49
C LEU A 111 -5.37 10.52 1.78
N THR A 112 -5.18 9.20 1.71
CA THR A 112 -5.27 8.33 2.88
C THR A 112 -3.96 7.55 3.01
N LEU A 113 -3.34 7.65 4.19
CA LEU A 113 -2.18 6.86 4.54
C LEU A 113 -2.64 5.43 4.80
N LEU A 114 -2.07 4.47 4.08
CA LEU A 114 -2.38 3.05 4.22
C LEU A 114 -1.28 2.28 4.94
N ASP A 115 -0.21 2.96 5.34
CA ASP A 115 0.82 2.39 6.19
C ASP A 115 0.23 2.08 7.58
N GLY A 116 0.37 0.83 8.01
CA GLY A 116 -0.04 0.41 9.34
C GLY A 116 0.72 1.19 10.43
N ARG A 117 0.01 1.59 11.48
CA ARG A 117 0.55 2.24 12.68
C ARG A 117 1.39 1.23 13.48
N GLY A 118 2.55 0.81 12.98
CA GLY A 118 3.26 -0.31 13.60
C GLY A 118 4.62 -0.73 13.06
N GLN A 119 5.24 -0.03 12.11
CA GLN A 119 6.62 -0.34 11.70
C GLN A 119 7.57 0.83 12.02
N GLY A 120 7.61 1.16 13.32
CA GLY A 120 8.51 2.13 13.92
C GLY A 120 8.85 1.66 15.32
N GLY A 121 9.80 0.73 15.41
CA GLY A 121 10.20 0.10 16.67
C GLY A 121 10.95 -1.21 16.47
N GLY A 122 11.86 -1.27 15.49
CA GLY A 122 12.95 -2.25 15.56
C GLY A 122 13.93 -1.74 16.59
N MET A 123 13.70 -2.10 17.85
CA MET A 123 14.70 -1.96 18.91
C MET A 123 15.92 -2.76 18.45
N SER A 124 17.03 -2.07 18.24
CA SER A 124 18.33 -2.71 18.14
C SER A 124 18.63 -3.31 19.50
N ASP A 125 18.39 -4.61 19.68
CA ASP A 125 18.97 -5.38 20.79
C ASP A 125 20.45 -5.62 20.46
N ASP A 126 21.24 -4.55 20.57
CA ASP A 126 22.69 -4.61 20.72
C ASP A 126 22.96 -4.75 22.22
N GLU A 127 23.01 -5.98 22.72
CA GLU A 127 23.48 -6.26 24.08
C GLU A 127 24.58 -7.32 24.06
N GLY A 128 25.76 -6.87 23.61
CA GLY A 128 27.03 -7.51 23.94
C GLY A 128 27.47 -7.10 25.35
N GLY A 129 27.21 -7.94 26.35
CA GLY A 129 27.64 -7.76 27.73
C GLY A 129 28.16 -9.06 28.35
N SER A 130 29.47 -9.16 28.51
CA SER A 130 30.22 -10.26 29.11
C SER A 130 30.07 -10.32 30.65
N SER A 131 30.06 -11.55 31.20
CA SER A 131 30.74 -11.98 32.46
C SER A 131 29.88 -12.65 33.54
N GLY A 132 30.13 -13.96 33.75
CA GLY A 132 30.44 -14.52 35.08
C GLY A 132 29.33 -15.18 35.93
N GLY A 133 29.60 -16.40 36.42
CA GLY A 133 29.21 -16.75 37.81
C GLY A 133 28.31 -17.98 38.06
N TYR A 134 28.96 -19.11 38.31
CA TYR A 134 28.60 -20.36 39.01
C TYR A 134 27.53 -20.29 40.14
N GLY A 135 26.79 -21.39 40.34
CA GLY A 135 26.31 -21.83 41.67
C GLY A 135 24.85 -22.30 41.75
N GLY A 136 24.65 -23.58 42.12
CA GLY A 136 23.35 -24.26 42.12
C GLY A 136 22.49 -24.11 43.37
N GLY A 137 21.34 -24.80 43.39
CA GLY A 137 20.49 -24.91 44.58
C GLY A 137 19.05 -25.35 44.30
N SER A 138 18.76 -26.60 44.60
CA SER A 138 17.49 -27.36 44.47
C SER A 138 16.33 -26.85 45.34
N ARG A 139 15.06 -27.06 44.90
CA ARG A 139 13.90 -27.47 45.74
C ARG A 139 12.60 -27.69 44.94
N GLY A 140 12.16 -28.96 44.91
CA GLY A 140 10.78 -29.52 44.96
C GLY A 140 9.69 -28.97 44.03
N GLY A 141 8.79 -29.74 43.41
CA GLY A 141 8.40 -31.14 43.52
C GLY A 141 6.94 -31.26 43.01
N ASP A 142 6.54 -32.49 42.63
CA ASP A 142 5.15 -33.01 42.58
C ASP A 142 4.29 -32.92 41.29
N PHE A 143 4.46 -33.97 40.48
CA PHE A 143 3.46 -34.90 39.92
C PHE A 143 2.07 -34.43 39.40
N GLY A 144 1.90 -34.55 38.08
CA GLY A 144 1.11 -35.63 37.48
C GLY A 144 -0.42 -35.51 37.40
N ARG A 145 -0.96 -35.44 36.17
CA ARG A 145 -2.04 -36.36 35.74
C ARG A 145 -2.16 -36.44 34.22
N SER A 146 -1.78 -37.59 33.68
CA SER A 146 -2.20 -38.13 32.40
C SER A 146 -3.58 -38.80 32.53
N SER A 147 -4.42 -38.74 31.50
CA SER A 147 -5.13 -39.93 30.98
C SER A 147 -5.87 -39.64 29.65
N PRO A 148 -6.10 -40.69 28.84
CA PRO A 148 -6.32 -40.62 27.40
C PRO A 148 -7.76 -40.96 26.99
N MET A 149 -8.22 -40.49 25.82
CA MET A 149 -9.39 -41.05 25.13
C MET A 149 -9.25 -40.77 23.62
N GLU A 150 -8.71 -41.71 22.84
CA GLU A 150 -9.39 -42.84 22.18
C GLU A 150 -10.13 -42.40 20.90
N ARG A 151 -9.48 -42.67 19.76
CA ARG A 151 -10.03 -42.60 18.40
C ARG A 151 -10.96 -43.78 18.16
N ARG A 152 -12.16 -43.57 17.62
CA ARG A 152 -12.94 -44.54 16.82
C ARG A 152 -13.89 -43.81 15.83
N PRO A 153 -14.41 -44.50 14.79
CA PRO A 153 -14.40 -44.00 13.40
C PRO A 153 -15.76 -43.52 12.86
N ALA A 154 -15.72 -43.03 11.61
CA ALA A 154 -16.77 -42.40 10.81
C ALA A 154 -18.04 -43.25 10.53
N PRO A 155 -19.17 -42.59 10.24
CA PRO A 155 -20.19 -43.13 9.34
C PRO A 155 -20.07 -42.53 7.92
N ALA A 156 -20.17 -43.42 6.94
CA ALA A 156 -20.34 -43.14 5.52
C ALA A 156 -21.83 -42.97 5.17
N GLY A 157 -22.07 -42.24 4.08
CA GLY A 157 -23.37 -42.12 3.41
C GLY A 157 -23.86 -40.66 3.41
N GLY A 158 -24.23 -40.03 2.30
CA GLY A 158 -24.47 -40.47 0.94
C GLY A 158 -25.40 -39.42 0.29
N GLY A 159 -25.42 -39.36 -1.04
CA GLY A 159 -26.48 -38.69 -1.80
C GLY A 159 -26.15 -37.26 -2.24
N GLY A 160 -25.96 -37.11 -3.55
CA GLY A 160 -25.53 -35.88 -4.19
C GLY A 160 -26.61 -34.82 -4.36
N ARG A 161 -26.15 -33.67 -4.88
CA ARG A 161 -26.96 -32.67 -5.58
C ARG A 161 -26.11 -32.06 -6.69
N SER A 162 -26.40 -32.47 -7.91
CA SER A 162 -26.07 -31.79 -9.15
C SER A 162 -27.24 -30.89 -9.55
N ASN A 163 -26.92 -29.71 -10.07
CA ASN A 163 -27.76 -28.83 -10.90
C ASN A 163 -28.78 -27.87 -10.25
N ASP A 164 -28.34 -26.88 -9.46
CA ASP A 164 -29.24 -25.77 -9.06
C ASP A 164 -28.55 -24.38 -9.01
N LEU A 165 -27.46 -24.13 -9.75
CA LEU A 165 -26.75 -22.83 -9.69
C LEU A 165 -26.65 -22.07 -11.03
N ASP A 166 -27.42 -22.45 -12.05
CA ASP A 166 -27.25 -21.95 -13.43
C ASP A 166 -28.46 -21.21 -14.02
N ASP A 167 -29.44 -20.75 -13.24
CA ASP A 167 -30.62 -20.04 -13.78
C ASP A 167 -31.15 -18.96 -12.83
N ASP A 168 -30.52 -17.77 -12.78
CA ASP A 168 -31.22 -16.50 -12.49
C ASP A 168 -30.26 -15.28 -12.52
N ILE A 169 -29.89 -14.82 -13.72
CA ILE A 169 -29.36 -13.46 -13.92
C ILE A 169 -30.30 -12.72 -14.89
N PRO A 170 -31.26 -11.92 -14.39
CA PRO A 170 -32.12 -11.12 -15.26
C PRO A 170 -31.41 -9.87 -15.79
N PHE A 171 -31.65 -9.57 -17.07
CA PHE A 171 -31.23 -8.36 -17.79
C PHE A 171 -31.97 -7.11 -17.34
#